data_AF-A0A7C7AFQ1-F1
#
_entry.id   AF-A0A7C7AFQ1-F1
#
_cell.length_a   1.000
_cell.length_b   1.000
_cell.length_c   1.000
_cell.angle_alpha   90.00
_cell.angle_beta   90.00
_cell.angle_gamma   90.00
#
_symmetry.space_group_name_H-M   'P 1'
#
loop_
_entity.id
_entity.type
_entity.pdbx_description
1 polymer ?
#
loop_
_entity_poly.entity_id
_entity_poly.type
_entity_poly.pdbx_seq_one_letter_code
_entity_poly.pdbx_strand_id
1 'polypeptide(L)'
;MRNRQIITLLLIASLILLSACTSSTVEEQKVPEPQQVEESSETEKVKDETTDIVIVGGGGAGMAAAIEATEGGAKVILVEKLPFLGGTTILASTAYNAGGSSVQMAMEKPYTADDFYAKIVKGKTDENGSIRRLADMSGETADWLIKMGGDLSKVINGSQHITSDGSAFGVMIASVLINKLNELGIDYRTNAKATEIIMEGDKAVGVKIESPDGNYNIMADAVILATGGFASNPEMVAEYTPQWAGYPSTASVGATGDGIKMAMAVGAAIGNMDSASPQTVTYDTGKGAVSLTNVRYNGAILVNEEAVRFVNELADTASLGAAIKAQTNGHAYLVFDQTSVDNAALMQEYKDRGYFIEANTIEELAAKINLDASTLTKTIETYQGYFDAGEDKEFGRKDSMFSRIDKAPYYASLISPASQTTNGGVMIDDGARALREDGTSIPGLYIGGETANQEGPGLTVAFNIGRLAAKTALADMKLK
;
A
#
# COMPACT_ATOMS: atom_id res chain seq x y z
N MET A 1 52.02 -36.97 -3.81
CA MET A 1 50.86 -36.85 -2.91
C MET A 1 50.67 -35.36 -2.64
N ARG A 2 50.16 -34.55 -3.57
CA ARG A 2 48.80 -34.43 -4.17
C ARG A 2 47.74 -33.92 -3.18
N ASN A 3 47.14 -32.78 -3.55
CA ASN A 3 45.81 -32.22 -3.22
C ASN A 3 45.73 -31.09 -2.18
N ARG A 4 45.77 -29.85 -2.69
CA ARG A 4 44.86 -28.76 -2.28
C ARG A 4 43.62 -28.82 -3.20
N GLN A 5 42.44 -28.97 -2.61
CA GLN A 5 41.17 -28.97 -3.32
C GLN A 5 40.76 -27.53 -3.66
N ILE A 6 40.51 -27.28 -4.95
CA ILE A 6 39.76 -26.14 -5.46
C ILE A 6 38.32 -26.63 -5.62
N ILE A 7 37.37 -25.91 -5.01
CA ILE A 7 35.93 -26.14 -5.14
C ILE A 7 35.48 -25.47 -6.44
N THR A 8 35.09 -26.27 -7.42
CA THR A 8 34.44 -25.83 -8.67
C THR A 8 32.94 -25.75 -8.43
N LEU A 9 32.36 -24.55 -8.53
CA LEU A 9 30.91 -24.35 -8.58
C LEU A 9 30.44 -24.52 -10.04
N LEU A 10 29.64 -25.56 -10.29
CA LEU A 10 28.95 -25.77 -11.57
C LEU A 10 27.80 -24.76 -11.72
N LEU A 11 27.81 -23.96 -12.78
CA LEU A 11 26.62 -23.31 -13.31
C LEU A 11 26.04 -24.18 -14.43
N ILE A 12 24.86 -24.74 -14.20
CA ILE A 12 24.04 -25.42 -15.21
C ILE A 12 23.23 -24.34 -15.92
N ALA A 13 23.53 -24.08 -17.19
CA ALA A 13 22.64 -23.36 -18.09
C ALA A 13 22.01 -24.40 -19.04
N SER A 14 20.69 -24.50 -19.00
CA SER A 14 19.86 -25.28 -19.93
C SER A 14 18.80 -24.34 -20.48
N LEU A 15 18.67 -24.29 -21.81
CA LEU A 15 17.54 -23.85 -22.66
C LEU A 15 18.15 -23.29 -23.97
N ILE A 16 17.66 -23.50 -25.19
CA ILE A 16 16.63 -24.34 -25.81
C ILE A 16 16.96 -24.32 -27.32
N LEU A 17 16.64 -25.38 -28.04
CA LEU A 17 16.69 -25.45 -29.51
C LEU A 17 15.73 -24.44 -30.16
N LEU A 18 16.20 -23.71 -31.19
CA LEU A 18 15.35 -23.23 -32.28
C LEU A 18 15.93 -23.69 -33.62
N SER A 19 15.07 -24.23 -34.49
CA SER A 19 15.39 -24.72 -35.82
C SER A 19 15.16 -23.66 -36.90
N ALA A 20 16.07 -23.68 -37.87
CA ALA A 20 15.91 -23.46 -39.32
C ALA A 20 15.86 -22.04 -39.94
N CYS A 21 16.95 -21.77 -40.68
CA CYS A 21 17.06 -21.15 -42.01
C CYS A 21 16.82 -19.63 -42.18
N THR A 22 17.89 -18.88 -42.45
CA THR A 22 18.30 -18.49 -43.82
C THR A 22 19.64 -17.76 -43.81
N SER A 23 20.35 -17.87 -44.93
CA SER A 23 21.75 -17.55 -45.16
C SER A 23 22.04 -16.05 -45.31
N SER A 24 23.09 -15.57 -44.65
CA SER A 24 23.98 -14.52 -45.18
C SER A 24 25.32 -14.53 -44.44
N THR A 25 26.39 -14.64 -45.22
CA THR A 25 27.80 -14.57 -44.81
C THR A 25 28.13 -13.23 -44.16
N VAL A 26 28.71 -13.25 -42.95
CA VAL A 26 29.27 -12.07 -42.29
C VAL A 26 30.77 -12.30 -42.09
N GLU A 27 31.57 -11.34 -42.58
CA GLU A 27 33.03 -11.29 -42.46
C GLU A 27 33.49 -11.31 -40.99
N GLU A 28 34.58 -12.03 -40.73
CA GLU A 28 35.27 -12.08 -39.44
C GLU A 28 35.91 -10.71 -39.13
N GLN A 29 35.23 -9.89 -38.33
CA GLN A 29 35.85 -8.72 -37.70
C GLN A 29 36.63 -9.15 -36.45
N LYS A 30 37.95 -8.91 -36.50
CA LYS A 30 38.90 -9.09 -35.40
C LYS A 30 38.48 -8.23 -34.19
N VAL A 31 38.19 -8.89 -33.07
CA VAL A 31 37.94 -8.23 -31.77
C VAL A 31 39.25 -7.59 -31.27
N PRO A 32 39.29 -6.28 -30.95
CA PRO A 32 40.46 -5.67 -30.32
C PRO A 32 40.62 -6.16 -28.88
N GLU A 33 41.86 -6.37 -28.42
CA GLU A 33 42.16 -6.67 -27.02
C GLU A 33 41.63 -5.56 -26.09
N PRO A 34 41.06 -5.91 -24.93
CA PRO A 34 40.54 -4.92 -23.99
C PRO A 34 41.70 -4.09 -23.44
N GLN A 35 41.65 -2.78 -23.68
CA GLN A 35 42.50 -1.81 -23.00
C GLN A 35 42.12 -1.79 -21.52
N GLN A 36 43.13 -1.88 -20.65
CA GLN A 36 42.96 -1.65 -19.22
C GLN A 36 42.49 -0.21 -19.02
N VAL A 37 41.24 -0.06 -18.57
CA VAL A 37 40.73 1.21 -18.06
C VAL A 37 41.31 1.33 -16.65
N GLU A 38 42.15 2.34 -16.42
CA GLU A 38 42.59 2.72 -15.08
C GLU A 38 41.35 3.04 -14.23
N GLU A 39 41.16 2.28 -13.15
CA GLU A 39 40.19 2.61 -12.10
C GLU A 39 40.57 3.96 -11.48
N SER A 40 39.88 5.01 -11.94
CA SER A 40 39.84 6.29 -11.26
C SER A 40 38.38 6.58 -10.89
N SER A 41 38.02 6.24 -9.66
CA SER A 41 37.00 7.00 -8.95
C SER A 41 37.17 6.75 -7.46
N GLU A 42 37.91 7.64 -6.79
CA GLU A 42 37.51 7.98 -5.43
C GLU A 42 36.07 8.51 -5.56
N THR A 43 35.09 7.68 -5.19
CA THR A 43 33.71 8.13 -5.02
C THR A 43 33.74 9.26 -4.00
N GLU A 44 33.35 10.46 -4.44
CA GLU A 44 33.29 11.61 -3.56
C GLU A 44 32.32 11.27 -2.41
N LYS A 45 32.84 11.12 -1.18
CA LYS A 45 32.01 10.75 -0.03
C LYS A 45 30.87 11.74 0.10
N VAL A 46 29.65 11.23 0.28
CA VAL A 46 28.49 12.07 0.61
C VAL A 46 28.79 12.90 1.87
N LYS A 47 28.37 14.16 1.86
CA LYS A 47 28.67 15.15 2.89
C LYS A 47 27.43 15.47 3.72
N ASP A 48 27.66 15.94 4.93
CA ASP A 48 26.61 16.47 5.79
C ASP A 48 25.96 17.71 5.14
N GLU A 49 24.66 17.87 5.34
CA GLU A 49 23.87 18.94 4.74
C GLU A 49 22.93 19.64 5.73
N THR A 50 22.40 20.79 5.31
CA THR A 50 21.44 21.57 6.09
C THR A 50 20.29 22.05 5.21
N THR A 51 19.09 21.98 5.77
CA THR A 51 17.83 22.40 5.15
C THR A 51 16.89 22.98 6.21
N ASP A 52 15.78 23.59 5.80
CA ASP A 52 14.79 24.08 6.75
C ASP A 52 13.99 22.91 7.34
N ILE A 53 13.51 22.02 6.47
CA ILE A 53 12.74 20.83 6.84
C ILE A 53 13.32 19.59 6.17
N VAL A 54 13.62 18.56 6.96
CA VAL A 54 13.93 17.22 6.45
C VAL A 54 12.72 16.30 6.61
N ILE A 55 12.37 15.59 5.54
CA ILE A 55 11.21 14.70 5.48
C ILE A 55 11.68 13.28 5.24
N VAL A 56 11.26 12.35 6.10
CA VAL A 56 11.65 10.94 6.03
C VAL A 56 10.48 10.10 5.52
N GLY A 57 10.64 9.51 4.35
CA GLY A 57 9.66 8.65 3.67
C GLY A 57 9.09 9.33 2.43
N GLY A 58 9.23 8.67 1.27
CA GLY A 58 8.75 9.11 -0.04
C GLY A 58 7.37 8.59 -0.42
N GLY A 59 6.55 8.23 0.56
CA GLY A 59 5.14 7.87 0.35
C GLY A 59 4.25 9.10 0.15
N GLY A 60 2.93 8.90 0.00
CA GLY A 60 1.98 9.98 -0.22
C GLY A 60 2.03 11.07 0.86
N ALA A 61 2.24 10.70 2.13
CA ALA A 61 2.37 11.67 3.22
C ALA A 61 3.62 12.54 3.10
N GLY A 62 4.77 11.93 2.81
CA GLY A 62 6.03 12.67 2.69
C GLY A 62 6.08 13.54 1.45
N MET A 63 5.57 13.04 0.31
CA MET A 63 5.45 13.87 -0.90
C MET A 63 4.48 15.03 -0.70
N ALA A 64 3.35 14.82 -0.04
CA ALA A 64 2.40 15.89 0.26
C ALA A 64 2.99 16.92 1.24
N ALA A 65 3.71 16.47 2.27
CA ALA A 65 4.41 17.33 3.20
C ALA A 65 5.49 18.16 2.50
N ALA A 66 6.26 17.55 1.57
CA ALA A 66 7.32 18.24 0.84
C ALA A 66 6.77 19.35 -0.05
N ILE A 67 5.72 19.06 -0.82
CA ILE A 67 5.07 20.05 -1.69
C ILE A 67 4.49 21.20 -0.84
N GLU A 68 3.74 20.90 0.21
CA GLU A 68 3.15 21.92 1.10
C GLU A 68 4.22 22.78 1.78
N ALA A 69 5.31 22.17 2.27
CA ALA A 69 6.42 22.88 2.88
C ALA A 69 7.13 23.83 1.90
N THR A 70 7.41 23.36 0.68
CA THR A 70 8.07 24.16 -0.36
C THR A 70 7.15 25.27 -0.89
N GLU A 71 5.85 25.01 -1.09
CA GLU A 71 4.87 26.06 -1.43
C GLU A 71 4.76 27.11 -0.32
N GLY A 72 4.99 26.72 0.95
CA GLY A 72 5.10 27.61 2.10
C GLY A 72 6.42 28.36 2.23
N GLY A 73 7.39 28.11 1.34
CA GLY A 73 8.66 28.82 1.22
C GLY A 73 9.86 28.16 1.92
N ALA A 74 9.72 26.94 2.45
CA ALA A 74 10.83 26.22 3.07
C ALA A 74 11.71 25.49 2.06
N LYS A 75 13.02 25.45 2.33
CA LYS A 75 13.96 24.52 1.70
C LYS A 75 13.76 23.12 2.29
N VAL A 76 13.51 22.15 1.41
CA VAL A 76 13.16 20.78 1.81
C VAL A 76 14.15 19.78 1.23
N ILE A 77 14.55 18.81 2.05
CA ILE A 77 15.16 17.56 1.58
C ILE A 77 14.25 16.40 1.99
N LEU A 78 13.85 15.56 1.04
CA LEU A 78 13.08 14.34 1.26
C LEU A 78 13.97 13.11 1.06
N VAL A 79 13.93 12.15 2.00
CA VAL A 79 14.70 10.90 1.90
C VAL A 79 13.77 9.68 1.85
N GLU A 80 14.10 8.71 1.01
CA GLU A 80 13.37 7.45 0.83
C GLU A 80 14.35 6.29 0.83
N LYS A 81 14.09 5.26 1.66
CA LYS A 81 14.99 4.12 1.80
C LYS A 81 14.92 3.16 0.61
N LEU A 82 13.79 3.10 -0.08
CA LEU A 82 13.60 2.30 -1.29
C LEU A 82 14.21 3.00 -2.52
N PRO A 83 14.46 2.27 -3.62
CA PRO A 83 14.97 2.85 -4.87
C PRO A 83 13.93 3.66 -5.64
N PHE A 84 12.71 3.81 -5.13
CA PHE A 84 11.61 4.53 -5.76
C PHE A 84 10.69 5.18 -4.73
N LEU A 85 10.04 6.27 -5.13
CA LEU A 85 8.99 6.92 -4.35
C LEU A 85 7.66 6.17 -4.46
N GLY A 86 6.73 6.48 -3.56
CA GLY A 86 5.34 6.03 -3.62
C GLY A 86 4.90 5.20 -2.42
N GLY A 87 5.78 4.43 -1.78
CA GLY A 87 5.43 3.62 -0.59
C GLY A 87 4.16 2.78 -0.81
N THR A 88 3.30 2.67 0.20
CA THR A 88 1.99 2.00 0.05
C THR A 88 1.02 2.80 -0.84
N THR A 89 1.21 4.11 -0.99
CA THR A 89 0.33 4.99 -1.79
C THR A 89 0.23 4.53 -3.23
N ILE A 90 1.34 4.14 -3.88
CA ILE A 90 1.34 3.70 -5.29
C ILE A 90 0.57 2.38 -5.49
N LEU A 91 0.41 1.58 -4.43
CA LEU A 91 -0.31 0.30 -4.46
C LEU A 91 -1.83 0.47 -4.25
N ALA A 92 -2.29 1.67 -3.91
CA ALA A 92 -3.70 1.93 -3.69
C ALA A 92 -4.48 1.81 -5.01
N SER A 93 -5.57 1.03 -5.02
CA SER A 93 -6.35 0.79 -6.23
C SER A 93 -7.58 1.69 -6.36
N THR A 94 -8.28 1.98 -5.26
CA THR A 94 -9.66 2.46 -5.32
C THR A 94 -9.81 3.97 -5.35
N ALA A 95 -9.60 4.66 -4.23
CA ALA A 95 -10.08 6.03 -4.09
C ALA A 95 -9.36 6.83 -3.01
N TYR A 96 -9.30 8.14 -3.22
CA TYR A 96 -9.18 9.11 -2.14
C TYR A 96 -10.56 9.37 -1.53
N ASN A 97 -10.70 9.26 -0.20
CA ASN A 97 -11.98 9.44 0.47
C ASN A 97 -12.06 10.83 1.08
N ALA A 98 -13.14 11.57 0.81
CA ALA A 98 -13.30 12.93 1.28
C ALA A 98 -14.77 13.29 1.57
N GLY A 99 -14.95 14.46 2.20
CA GLY A 99 -16.19 15.22 2.25
C GLY A 99 -15.91 16.71 2.11
N GLY A 100 -16.80 17.43 1.42
CA GLY A 100 -16.72 18.88 1.28
C GLY A 100 -15.80 19.40 0.17
N SER A 101 -15.32 18.55 -0.75
CA SER A 101 -14.58 19.04 -1.94
C SER A 101 -15.49 19.83 -2.88
N SER A 102 -14.91 20.68 -3.72
CA SER A 102 -15.66 21.43 -4.73
C SER A 102 -16.53 20.53 -5.63
N VAL A 103 -16.01 19.36 -6.01
CA VAL A 103 -16.74 18.35 -6.82
C VAL A 103 -17.93 17.79 -6.04
N GLN A 104 -17.74 17.42 -4.78
CA GLN A 104 -18.80 16.87 -3.93
C GLN A 104 -19.89 17.88 -3.60
N MET A 105 -19.51 19.14 -3.39
CA MET A 105 -20.45 20.23 -3.11
C MET A 105 -21.28 20.64 -4.33
N ALA A 106 -20.82 20.31 -5.54
CA ALA A 106 -21.53 20.56 -6.79
C ALA A 106 -22.46 19.40 -7.23
N MET A 107 -22.44 18.26 -6.53
CA MET A 107 -23.36 17.14 -6.81
C MET A 107 -24.82 17.53 -6.54
N GLU A 108 -25.77 16.84 -7.18
CA GLU A 108 -27.21 17.05 -6.95
C GLU A 108 -27.58 16.99 -5.45
N LYS A 109 -26.94 16.06 -4.74
CA LYS A 109 -26.93 16.03 -3.28
C LYS A 109 -25.50 16.34 -2.80
N PRO A 110 -25.24 17.58 -2.33
CA PRO A 110 -23.96 17.94 -1.75
C PRO A 110 -23.53 16.96 -0.66
N TYR A 111 -22.23 16.65 -0.59
CA TYR A 111 -21.66 15.77 0.41
C TYR A 111 -20.60 16.52 1.23
N THR A 112 -20.91 16.79 2.48
CA THR A 112 -20.13 17.67 3.37
C THR A 112 -19.06 16.90 4.15
N ALA A 113 -18.16 17.64 4.82
CA ALA A 113 -17.24 17.04 5.79
C ALA A 113 -18.00 16.36 6.95
N ASP A 114 -19.16 16.87 7.36
CA ASP A 114 -20.00 16.26 8.40
C ASP A 114 -20.60 14.93 7.94
N ASP A 115 -21.04 14.84 6.68
CA ASP A 115 -21.52 13.59 6.09
C ASP A 115 -20.39 12.55 6.05
N PHE A 116 -19.16 12.97 5.71
CA PHE A 116 -18.00 12.10 5.71
C PHE A 116 -17.61 11.63 7.11
N TYR A 117 -17.58 12.54 8.09
CA TYR A 117 -17.35 12.22 9.49
C TYR A 117 -18.37 11.19 10.00
N ALA A 118 -19.66 11.45 9.78
CA ALA A 118 -20.76 10.57 10.19
C ALA A 118 -20.64 9.18 9.54
N LYS A 119 -20.13 9.10 8.31
CA LYS A 119 -19.87 7.82 7.62
C LYS A 119 -18.75 7.03 8.27
N ILE A 120 -17.63 7.66 8.64
CA ILE A 120 -16.47 6.97 9.23
C ILE A 120 -16.76 6.53 10.67
N VAL A 121 -17.37 7.41 11.48
CA VAL A 121 -17.61 7.15 12.90
C VAL A 121 -18.77 6.15 13.15
N LYS A 122 -19.51 5.76 12.10
CA LYS A 122 -20.67 4.87 12.23
C LYS A 122 -20.27 3.55 12.92
N GLY A 123 -20.76 3.36 14.14
CA GLY A 123 -20.50 2.16 14.95
C GLY A 123 -19.18 2.18 15.71
N LYS A 124 -18.52 3.35 15.81
CA LYS A 124 -17.24 3.57 16.51
C LYS A 124 -17.27 4.87 17.32
N THR A 125 -16.31 5.04 18.22
CA THR A 125 -16.05 6.28 18.96
C THR A 125 -14.84 6.99 18.36
N ASP A 126 -14.90 8.32 18.21
CA ASP A 126 -13.74 9.14 17.81
C ASP A 126 -13.04 9.67 19.06
N GLU A 127 -12.31 8.80 19.76
CA GLU A 127 -11.83 9.05 21.12
C GLU A 127 -10.82 10.20 21.22
N ASN A 128 -10.08 10.47 20.15
CA ASN A 128 -9.01 11.48 20.09
C ASN A 128 -9.30 12.61 19.07
N GLY A 129 -10.54 12.70 18.56
CA GLY A 129 -10.96 13.70 17.56
C GLY A 129 -10.27 13.55 16.19
N SER A 130 -9.53 12.47 15.98
CA SER A 130 -8.68 12.28 14.80
C SER A 130 -9.50 12.08 13.53
N ILE A 131 -10.68 11.45 13.63
CA ILE A 131 -11.58 11.26 12.49
C ILE A 131 -12.23 12.59 12.09
N ARG A 132 -12.62 13.42 13.06
CA ARG A 132 -13.14 14.77 12.80
C ARG A 132 -12.14 15.62 12.03
N ARG A 133 -10.90 15.72 12.52
CA ARG A 133 -9.83 16.49 11.86
C ARG A 133 -9.61 16.02 10.42
N LEU A 134 -9.55 14.70 10.20
CA LEU A 134 -9.42 14.16 8.84
C LEU A 134 -10.58 14.57 7.93
N ALA A 135 -11.82 14.49 8.44
CA ALA A 135 -13.00 14.83 7.66
C ALA A 135 -12.98 16.31 7.23
N ASP A 136 -12.69 17.22 8.17
CA ASP A 136 -12.59 18.66 7.92
C ASP A 136 -11.58 19.00 6.82
N MET A 137 -10.43 18.34 6.82
CA MET A 137 -9.33 18.62 5.89
C MET A 137 -9.49 17.95 4.52
N SER A 138 -10.37 16.96 4.41
CA SER A 138 -10.40 16.07 3.24
C SER A 138 -10.89 16.74 1.96
N GLY A 139 -11.88 17.63 2.06
CA GLY A 139 -12.39 18.38 0.91
C GLY A 139 -11.34 19.32 0.30
N GLU A 140 -10.68 20.13 1.14
CA GLU A 140 -9.59 21.02 0.71
C GLU A 140 -8.44 20.23 0.09
N THR A 141 -8.10 19.07 0.67
CA THR A 141 -7.04 18.23 0.12
C THR A 141 -7.41 17.59 -1.22
N ALA A 142 -8.67 17.17 -1.43
CA ALA A 142 -9.12 16.75 -2.76
C ALA A 142 -8.94 17.87 -3.79
N ASP A 143 -9.36 19.09 -3.47
CA ASP A 143 -9.24 20.24 -4.37
C ASP A 143 -7.77 20.60 -4.67
N TRP A 144 -6.89 20.47 -3.67
CA TRP A 144 -5.44 20.65 -3.84
C TRP A 144 -4.85 19.58 -4.79
N LEU A 145 -5.24 18.31 -4.65
CA LEU A 145 -4.82 17.24 -5.56
C LEU A 145 -5.34 17.49 -7.00
N ILE A 146 -6.59 17.94 -7.15
CA ILE A 146 -7.17 18.31 -8.45
C ILE A 146 -6.36 19.45 -9.11
N LYS A 147 -6.00 20.48 -8.34
CA LYS A 147 -5.23 21.62 -8.83
C LYS A 147 -3.86 21.22 -9.38
N MET A 148 -3.25 20.15 -8.85
CA MET A 148 -1.99 19.61 -9.35
C MET A 148 -2.14 18.70 -10.58
N GLY A 149 -3.38 18.48 -11.06
CA GLY A 149 -3.67 17.62 -12.21
C GLY A 149 -4.13 16.21 -11.85
N GLY A 150 -4.47 15.95 -10.58
CA GLY A 150 -5.08 14.67 -10.18
C GLY A 150 -6.50 14.50 -10.73
N ASP A 151 -6.79 13.35 -11.31
CA ASP A 151 -8.14 13.00 -11.75
C ASP A 151 -8.97 12.47 -10.57
N LEU A 152 -9.63 13.40 -9.88
CA LEU A 152 -10.57 13.15 -8.78
C LEU A 152 -11.99 13.63 -9.15
N SER A 153 -12.25 13.77 -10.45
CA SER A 153 -13.47 14.41 -10.98
C SER A 153 -14.74 13.57 -10.80
N LYS A 154 -14.59 12.26 -10.61
CA LYS A 154 -15.69 11.31 -10.44
C LYS A 154 -15.80 10.87 -8.98
N VAL A 155 -16.99 11.04 -8.40
CA VAL A 155 -17.28 10.61 -7.03
C VAL A 155 -18.31 9.48 -7.04
N ILE A 156 -17.99 8.38 -6.36
CA ILE A 156 -18.92 7.27 -6.11
C ILE A 156 -19.20 7.13 -4.61
N ASN A 157 -20.34 6.53 -4.26
CA ASN A 157 -20.72 6.27 -2.85
C ASN A 157 -20.65 7.52 -1.94
N GLY A 158 -20.86 8.71 -2.51
CA GLY A 158 -20.81 10.02 -1.86
C GLY A 158 -19.39 10.52 -1.51
N SER A 159 -18.48 9.63 -1.10
CA SER A 159 -17.18 10.03 -0.51
C SER A 159 -15.95 9.65 -1.33
N GLN A 160 -16.06 8.75 -2.30
CA GLN A 160 -14.89 8.14 -2.96
C GLN A 160 -14.58 8.87 -4.28
N HIS A 161 -13.52 9.66 -4.29
CA HIS A 161 -12.94 10.21 -5.50
C HIS A 161 -12.13 9.12 -6.22
N ILE A 162 -12.55 8.80 -7.43
CA ILE A 162 -11.92 7.80 -8.29
C ILE A 162 -11.44 8.45 -9.59
N THR A 163 -10.57 7.76 -10.29
CA THR A 163 -10.18 8.11 -11.66
C THR A 163 -11.41 7.98 -12.58
N SER A 164 -11.55 8.89 -13.52
CA SER A 164 -12.66 8.91 -14.48
C SER A 164 -12.61 7.74 -15.45
N ASP A 165 -11.40 7.28 -15.78
CA ASP A 165 -11.11 6.15 -16.67
C ASP A 165 -11.08 4.78 -15.96
N GLY A 166 -11.17 4.75 -14.63
CA GLY A 166 -11.14 3.52 -13.83
C GLY A 166 -9.74 2.92 -13.61
N SER A 167 -8.67 3.64 -13.97
CA SER A 167 -7.28 3.25 -13.66
C SER A 167 -7.00 3.27 -12.15
N ALA A 168 -5.93 2.59 -11.72
CA ALA A 168 -5.56 2.51 -10.30
C ALA A 168 -5.21 3.90 -9.72
N PHE A 169 -5.96 4.30 -8.69
CA PHE A 169 -5.82 5.64 -8.10
C PHE A 169 -4.40 5.96 -7.61
N GLY A 170 -3.76 4.99 -6.95
CA GLY A 170 -2.42 5.12 -6.38
C GLY A 170 -1.34 5.41 -7.41
N VAL A 171 -1.38 4.74 -8.55
CA VAL A 171 -0.45 4.98 -9.66
C VAL A 171 -0.62 6.39 -10.20
N MET A 172 -1.87 6.78 -10.49
CA MET A 172 -2.20 8.12 -10.97
C MET A 172 -1.70 9.20 -10.01
N ILE A 173 -2.07 9.11 -8.72
CA ILE A 173 -1.77 10.18 -7.76
C ILE A 173 -0.29 10.24 -7.39
N ALA A 174 0.40 9.08 -7.33
CA ALA A 174 1.84 9.07 -7.13
C ALA A 174 2.56 9.78 -8.28
N SER A 175 2.18 9.53 -9.54
CA SER A 175 2.73 10.26 -10.69
C SER A 175 2.48 11.77 -10.62
N VAL A 176 1.27 12.19 -10.21
CA VAL A 176 0.95 13.62 -10.03
C VAL A 176 1.86 14.27 -8.98
N LEU A 177 2.03 13.62 -7.82
CA LEU A 177 2.88 14.13 -6.75
C LEU A 177 4.36 14.16 -7.16
N ILE A 178 4.87 13.11 -7.79
CA ILE A 178 6.26 13.05 -8.29
C ILE A 178 6.52 14.15 -9.32
N ASN A 179 5.58 14.35 -10.26
CA ASN A 179 5.69 15.44 -11.23
C ASN A 179 5.73 16.80 -10.55
N LYS A 180 4.94 17.00 -9.49
CA LYS A 180 4.95 18.25 -8.73
C LYS A 180 6.25 18.45 -7.94
N LEU A 181 6.83 17.40 -7.36
CA LEU A 181 8.16 17.48 -6.73
C LEU A 181 9.22 17.96 -7.73
N ASN A 182 9.21 17.39 -8.93
CA ASN A 182 10.11 17.77 -10.02
C ASN A 182 9.89 19.22 -10.49
N GLU A 183 8.63 19.63 -10.65
CA GLU A 183 8.26 21.00 -11.04
C GLU A 183 8.76 22.04 -10.02
N LEU A 184 8.66 21.72 -8.73
CA LEU A 184 9.13 22.58 -7.64
C LEU A 184 10.64 22.50 -7.38
N GLY A 185 11.36 21.58 -8.04
CA GLY A 185 12.79 21.37 -7.82
C GLY A 185 13.13 20.88 -6.42
N ILE A 186 12.24 20.09 -5.81
CA ILE A 186 12.47 19.51 -4.46
C ILE A 186 13.57 18.46 -4.54
N ASP A 187 14.56 18.55 -3.65
CA ASP A 187 15.62 17.54 -3.50
C ASP A 187 15.06 16.31 -2.80
N TYR A 188 14.86 15.23 -3.56
CA TYR A 188 14.52 13.93 -3.01
C TYR A 188 15.60 12.89 -3.30
N ARG A 189 15.90 12.04 -2.31
CA ARG A 189 16.98 11.05 -2.36
C ARG A 189 16.44 9.66 -2.07
N THR A 190 16.44 8.80 -3.08
CA THR A 190 16.13 7.36 -2.93
C THR A 190 17.36 6.57 -2.47
N ASN A 191 17.17 5.35 -1.96
CA ASN A 191 18.23 4.57 -1.33
C ASN A 191 18.92 5.31 -0.16
N ALA A 192 18.20 6.23 0.49
CA ALA A 192 18.67 7.03 1.61
C ALA A 192 17.82 6.69 2.84
N LYS A 193 18.33 5.77 3.68
CA LYS A 193 17.63 5.32 4.87
C LYS A 193 17.98 6.21 6.05
N ALA A 194 17.00 6.93 6.60
CA ALA A 194 17.17 7.55 7.90
C ALA A 194 17.20 6.47 9.00
N THR A 195 18.18 6.55 9.88
CA THR A 195 18.42 5.53 10.93
C THR A 195 18.23 6.08 12.34
N GLU A 196 18.48 7.38 12.55
CA GLU A 196 18.37 8.04 13.85
C GLU A 196 17.91 9.49 13.68
N ILE A 197 17.17 10.01 14.66
CA ILE A 197 16.88 11.45 14.80
C ILE A 197 18.02 12.08 15.60
N ILE A 198 18.55 13.21 15.13
CA ILE A 198 19.56 13.99 15.82
C ILE A 198 18.87 14.97 16.76
N MET A 199 19.25 14.96 18.03
CA MET A 199 18.67 15.80 19.08
C MET A 199 19.67 16.84 19.59
N GLU A 200 19.22 18.08 19.79
CA GLU A 200 19.92 19.11 20.55
C GLU A 200 19.07 19.46 21.77
N GLY A 201 19.49 18.98 22.95
CA GLY A 201 18.63 19.03 24.14
C GLY A 201 17.38 18.19 23.92
N ASP A 202 16.21 18.82 23.97
CA ASP A 202 14.90 18.20 23.73
C ASP A 202 14.37 18.39 22.30
N LYS A 203 15.05 19.20 21.48
CA LYS A 203 14.65 19.53 20.11
C LYS A 203 15.23 18.53 19.09
N ALA A 204 14.39 18.03 18.19
CA ALA A 204 14.84 17.33 16.99
C ALA A 204 15.41 18.33 15.97
N VAL A 205 16.64 18.09 15.51
CA VAL A 205 17.40 19.02 14.66
C VAL A 205 18.00 18.35 13.41
N GLY A 206 17.57 17.14 13.07
CA GLY A 206 18.06 16.46 11.89
C GLY A 206 17.92 14.94 11.95
N VAL A 207 18.51 14.27 10.98
CA VAL A 207 18.53 12.81 10.88
C VAL A 207 19.88 12.30 10.39
N LYS A 208 20.27 11.11 10.85
CA LYS A 208 21.39 10.34 10.27
C LYS A 208 20.88 9.51 9.10
N ILE A 209 21.62 9.52 8.00
CA ILE A 209 21.30 8.79 6.78
C ILE A 209 22.36 7.71 6.51
N GLU A 210 21.89 6.52 6.16
CA GLU A 210 22.65 5.44 5.55
C GLU A 210 22.30 5.35 4.07
N SER A 211 23.30 5.35 3.19
CA SER A 211 23.12 5.22 1.75
C SER A 211 24.24 4.42 1.10
N PRO A 212 24.06 3.90 -0.13
CA PRO A 212 25.12 3.22 -0.89
C PRO A 212 26.40 4.06 -1.04
N ASP A 213 26.27 5.38 -1.07
CA ASP A 213 27.38 6.32 -1.27
C ASP A 213 28.04 6.77 0.04
N GLY A 214 27.56 6.25 1.18
CA GLY A 214 28.09 6.50 2.51
C GLY A 214 27.05 7.02 3.51
N ASN A 215 27.50 7.17 4.76
CA ASN A 215 26.69 7.69 5.85
C ASN A 215 26.95 9.18 6.05
N TYR A 216 25.90 9.96 6.29
CA TYR A 216 25.95 11.41 6.46
C TYR A 216 24.77 11.92 7.29
N ASN A 217 24.83 13.17 7.71
CA ASN A 217 23.76 13.83 8.46
C ASN A 217 23.03 14.86 7.61
N ILE A 218 21.72 14.99 7.83
CA ILE A 218 20.95 16.14 7.36
C ILE A 218 20.45 16.88 8.59
N MET A 219 21.00 18.07 8.84
CA MET A 219 20.53 18.98 9.89
C MET A 219 19.34 19.79 9.38
N ALA A 220 18.36 20.03 10.25
CA ALA A 220 17.15 20.79 9.90
C ALA A 220 16.52 21.49 11.11
N ASP A 221 15.72 22.52 10.86
CA ASP A 221 14.93 23.17 11.90
C ASP A 221 13.71 22.36 12.33
N ALA A 222 13.21 21.51 11.42
CA ALA A 222 12.14 20.56 11.65
C ALA A 222 12.41 19.21 10.94
N VAL A 223 11.97 18.14 11.59
CA VAL A 223 11.98 16.76 11.09
C VAL A 223 10.54 16.27 10.97
N ILE A 224 10.15 15.81 9.77
CA ILE A 224 8.85 15.17 9.54
C ILE A 224 9.06 13.68 9.26
N LEU A 225 8.54 12.81 10.12
CA LEU A 225 8.51 11.36 9.88
C LEU A 225 7.22 10.98 9.15
N ALA A 226 7.35 10.58 7.89
CA ALA A 226 6.26 10.18 6.99
C ALA A 226 6.51 8.77 6.42
N THR A 227 6.99 7.86 7.28
CA THR A 227 7.58 6.57 6.91
C THR A 227 6.59 5.43 6.65
N GLY A 228 5.29 5.70 6.77
CA GLY A 228 4.24 4.67 6.75
C GLY A 228 4.16 3.88 8.07
N GLY A 229 3.38 2.81 8.05
CA GLY A 229 3.14 1.92 9.19
C GLY A 229 4.14 0.77 9.30
N PHE A 230 3.70 -0.33 9.94
CA PHE A 230 4.52 -1.53 10.18
C PHE A 230 3.92 -2.83 9.63
N ALA A 231 2.90 -2.75 8.78
CA ALA A 231 2.17 -3.91 8.24
C ALA A 231 3.05 -4.96 7.54
N SER A 232 4.23 -4.56 7.03
CA SER A 232 5.19 -5.45 6.36
C SER A 232 6.36 -5.89 7.26
N ASN A 233 6.29 -5.64 8.58
CA ASN A 233 7.27 -6.11 9.55
C ASN A 233 6.71 -7.28 10.37
N PRO A 234 7.13 -8.53 10.11
CA PRO A 234 6.63 -9.70 10.83
C PRO A 234 6.80 -9.63 12.35
N GLU A 235 7.89 -9.02 12.84
CA GLU A 235 8.16 -8.91 14.29
C GLU A 235 7.18 -7.95 14.95
N MET A 236 7.01 -6.74 14.38
CA MET A 236 6.05 -5.77 14.92
C MET A 236 4.60 -6.21 14.73
N VAL A 237 4.28 -6.89 13.62
CA VAL A 237 2.96 -7.49 13.42
C VAL A 237 2.70 -8.56 14.47
N ALA A 238 3.67 -9.43 14.79
CA ALA A 238 3.52 -10.44 15.83
C ALA A 238 3.40 -9.83 17.24
N GLU A 239 4.09 -8.72 17.50
CA GLU A 239 4.05 -8.03 18.80
C GLU A 239 2.74 -7.26 19.00
N TYR A 240 2.36 -6.41 18.04
CA TYR A 240 1.27 -5.45 18.21
C TYR A 240 -0.05 -5.93 17.63
N THR A 241 -0.02 -6.61 16.50
CA THR A 241 -1.23 -7.07 15.79
C THR A 241 -1.20 -8.58 15.54
N PRO A 242 -1.04 -9.41 16.59
CA PRO A 242 -0.81 -10.86 16.45
C PRO A 242 -1.92 -11.59 15.70
N GLN A 243 -3.11 -10.99 15.59
CA GLN A 243 -4.20 -11.49 14.76
C GLN A 243 -3.83 -11.60 13.26
N TRP A 244 -2.80 -10.88 12.80
CA TRP A 244 -2.30 -10.91 11.42
C TRP A 244 -0.92 -11.58 11.29
N ALA A 245 -0.36 -12.14 12.37
CA ALA A 245 0.92 -12.83 12.32
C ALA A 245 0.87 -14.04 11.37
N GLY A 246 1.89 -14.19 10.52
CA GLY A 246 1.98 -15.26 9.53
C GLY A 246 1.20 -15.02 8.24
N TYR A 247 0.32 -14.02 8.18
CA TYR A 247 -0.32 -13.59 6.94
C TYR A 247 0.58 -12.67 6.11
N PRO A 248 0.43 -12.64 4.77
CA PRO A 248 1.20 -11.73 3.92
C PRO A 248 0.76 -10.28 4.15
N SER A 249 1.46 -9.33 3.52
CA SER A 249 1.14 -7.89 3.59
C SER A 249 0.86 -7.33 2.21
N THR A 250 -0.18 -6.49 2.10
CA THR A 250 -0.47 -5.68 0.91
C THR A 250 0.14 -4.28 0.97
N ALA A 251 0.76 -3.91 2.10
CA ALA A 251 1.49 -2.67 2.23
C ALA A 251 2.82 -2.75 1.46
N SER A 252 3.45 -1.59 1.24
CA SER A 252 4.81 -1.57 0.70
C SER A 252 5.74 -2.42 1.56
N VAL A 253 6.71 -3.09 0.92
CA VAL A 253 7.79 -3.80 1.61
C VAL A 253 8.62 -2.87 2.51
N GLY A 254 8.56 -1.55 2.27
CA GLY A 254 9.17 -0.54 3.11
C GLY A 254 8.39 -0.18 4.38
N ALA A 255 7.13 -0.62 4.54
CA ALA A 255 6.29 -0.31 5.70
C ALA A 255 6.68 -1.17 6.92
N THR A 256 7.84 -0.87 7.50
CA THR A 256 8.48 -1.71 8.54
C THR A 256 8.52 -1.08 9.94
N GLY A 257 7.88 0.08 10.12
CA GLY A 257 7.82 0.79 11.41
C GLY A 257 9.10 1.54 11.80
N ASP A 258 10.03 1.79 10.88
CA ASP A 258 11.32 2.40 11.18
C ASP A 258 11.16 3.81 11.80
N GLY A 259 10.25 4.65 11.28
CA GLY A 259 9.98 5.97 11.84
C GLY A 259 9.34 5.91 13.22
N ILE A 260 8.48 4.92 13.49
CA ILE A 260 7.91 4.70 14.83
C ILE A 260 9.04 4.39 15.82
N LYS A 261 9.95 3.47 15.45
CA LYS A 261 11.13 3.12 16.27
C LYS A 261 12.05 4.32 16.51
N MET A 262 12.31 5.13 15.48
CA MET A 262 13.10 6.37 15.62
C MET A 262 12.44 7.37 16.58
N ALA A 263 11.12 7.56 16.48
CA ALA A 263 10.39 8.46 17.37
C ALA A 263 10.40 7.97 18.83
N MET A 264 10.19 6.67 19.06
CA MET A 264 10.29 6.06 20.40
C MET A 264 11.68 6.29 21.02
N ALA A 265 12.74 6.16 20.23
CA ALA A 265 14.12 6.34 20.69
C ALA A 265 14.41 7.75 21.22
N VAL A 266 13.64 8.77 20.79
CA VAL A 266 13.74 10.16 21.30
C VAL A 266 12.64 10.52 22.29
N GLY A 267 11.94 9.52 22.81
CA GLY A 267 10.95 9.64 23.88
C GLY A 267 9.55 10.04 23.42
N ALA A 268 9.19 9.76 22.17
CA ALA A 268 7.79 9.88 21.73
C ALA A 268 6.95 8.71 22.24
N ALA A 269 5.73 9.01 22.67
CA ALA A 269 4.73 8.02 23.03
C ALA A 269 4.14 7.37 21.77
N ILE A 270 3.65 6.14 21.92
CA ILE A 270 2.92 5.41 20.89
C ILE A 270 1.54 5.01 21.42
N GLY A 271 0.57 4.85 20.53
CA GLY A 271 -0.79 4.46 20.92
C GLY A 271 -1.52 3.72 19.82
N ASN A 272 -2.60 3.04 20.22
CA ASN A 272 -3.48 2.27 19.33
C ASN A 272 -2.75 1.17 18.52
N MET A 273 -1.62 0.67 19.03
CA MET A 273 -0.73 -0.24 18.30
C MET A 273 -1.39 -1.57 17.91
N ASP A 274 -2.39 -2.01 18.66
CA ASP A 274 -3.18 -3.22 18.40
C ASP A 274 -4.29 -3.03 17.35
N SER A 275 -4.53 -1.80 16.91
CA SER A 275 -5.50 -1.46 15.89
C SER A 275 -4.89 -1.51 14.49
N ALA A 276 -5.38 -2.44 13.69
CA ALA A 276 -5.03 -2.60 12.28
C ALA A 276 -6.22 -3.06 11.44
N SER A 277 -6.23 -2.68 10.17
CA SER A 277 -7.24 -3.10 9.20
C SER A 277 -6.60 -4.08 8.20
N PRO A 278 -7.18 -5.27 7.99
CA PRO A 278 -6.68 -6.23 7.03
C PRO A 278 -7.19 -5.92 5.62
N GLN A 279 -6.50 -6.47 4.62
CA GLN A 279 -7.14 -6.79 3.36
C GLN A 279 -7.66 -8.23 3.39
N THR A 280 -8.90 -8.46 2.98
CA THR A 280 -9.58 -9.75 3.27
C THR A 280 -9.34 -10.85 2.26
N VAL A 281 -9.19 -10.50 0.99
CA VAL A 281 -9.10 -11.46 -0.11
C VAL A 281 -7.88 -11.10 -0.93
N THR A 282 -6.80 -11.82 -0.68
CA THR A 282 -5.51 -11.57 -1.29
C THR A 282 -4.85 -12.82 -1.83
N TYR A 283 -4.10 -12.64 -2.90
CA TYR A 283 -3.18 -13.63 -3.42
C TYR A 283 -1.77 -13.34 -2.89
N ASP A 284 -1.14 -14.33 -2.29
CA ASP A 284 0.26 -14.23 -1.84
C ASP A 284 1.21 -14.43 -3.03
N THR A 285 2.06 -13.43 -3.26
CA THR A 285 3.08 -13.46 -4.32
C THR A 285 4.42 -14.05 -3.85
N GLY A 286 4.53 -14.41 -2.57
CA GLY A 286 5.77 -14.80 -1.89
C GLY A 286 6.66 -13.62 -1.52
N LYS A 287 6.33 -12.39 -1.96
CA LYS A 287 7.07 -11.15 -1.66
C LYS A 287 6.14 -10.02 -1.17
N GLY A 288 4.92 -10.37 -0.79
CA GLY A 288 3.81 -9.46 -0.52
C GLY A 288 2.52 -10.03 -1.08
N ALA A 289 1.42 -9.30 -0.98
CA ALA A 289 0.10 -9.74 -1.39
C ALA A 289 -0.55 -8.76 -2.38
N VAL A 290 -1.38 -9.31 -3.26
CA VAL A 290 -2.22 -8.54 -4.18
C VAL A 290 -3.68 -8.73 -3.81
N SER A 291 -4.41 -7.62 -3.73
CA SER A 291 -5.87 -7.65 -3.55
C SER A 291 -6.55 -8.34 -4.73
N LEU A 292 -7.36 -9.35 -4.45
CA LEU A 292 -8.28 -9.99 -5.40
C LEU A 292 -9.76 -9.67 -5.06
N THR A 293 -10.03 -8.56 -4.38
CA THR A 293 -11.39 -8.14 -4.01
C THR A 293 -12.31 -8.06 -5.24
N ASN A 294 -11.80 -7.56 -6.36
CA ASN A 294 -12.57 -7.45 -7.60
C ASN A 294 -13.04 -8.81 -8.16
N VAL A 295 -12.37 -9.91 -7.83
CA VAL A 295 -12.79 -11.25 -8.28
C VAL A 295 -14.16 -11.62 -7.71
N ARG A 296 -14.40 -11.33 -6.42
CA ARG A 296 -15.72 -11.51 -5.78
C ARG A 296 -16.78 -10.60 -6.40
N TYR A 297 -16.42 -9.34 -6.64
CA TYR A 297 -17.32 -8.36 -7.29
C TYR A 297 -17.66 -8.73 -8.73
N ASN A 298 -16.93 -9.65 -9.36
CA ASN A 298 -17.19 -10.12 -10.73
C ASN A 298 -17.77 -11.54 -10.78
N GLY A 299 -18.35 -12.05 -9.69
CA GLY A 299 -19.15 -13.27 -9.71
C GLY A 299 -18.50 -14.50 -9.09
N ALA A 300 -17.29 -14.40 -8.55
CA ALA A 300 -16.69 -15.52 -7.83
C ALA A 300 -17.43 -15.86 -6.52
N ILE A 301 -17.45 -17.14 -6.18
CA ILE A 301 -17.82 -17.65 -4.86
C ILE A 301 -16.56 -17.95 -4.04
N LEU A 302 -16.72 -18.08 -2.72
CA LEU A 302 -15.67 -18.55 -1.82
C LEU A 302 -15.98 -19.97 -1.35
N VAL A 303 -15.01 -20.87 -1.47
CA VAL A 303 -15.08 -22.23 -0.92
C VAL A 303 -13.92 -22.48 0.03
N ASN A 304 -14.14 -23.28 1.06
CA ASN A 304 -13.09 -23.70 2.01
C ASN A 304 -12.37 -24.98 1.53
N GLU A 305 -11.48 -25.54 2.37
CA GLU A 305 -10.79 -26.81 2.08
C GLU A 305 -11.74 -28.02 1.99
N GLU A 306 -12.92 -27.91 2.60
CA GLU A 306 -13.99 -28.91 2.48
C GLU A 306 -14.84 -28.71 1.22
N ALA A 307 -14.43 -27.81 0.31
CA ALA A 307 -15.07 -27.50 -0.97
C ALA A 307 -16.52 -26.98 -0.88
N VAL A 308 -16.89 -26.38 0.25
CA VAL A 308 -18.22 -25.79 0.48
C VAL A 308 -18.14 -24.29 0.67
N ARG A 309 -19.22 -23.57 0.32
CA ARG A 309 -19.37 -22.16 0.66
C ARG A 309 -19.58 -22.01 2.17
N PHE A 310 -19.17 -20.88 2.72
CA PHE A 310 -19.22 -20.64 4.18
C PHE A 310 -19.59 -19.20 4.57
N VAL A 311 -19.74 -18.30 3.62
CA VAL A 311 -19.98 -16.87 3.88
C VAL A 311 -20.63 -16.20 2.68
N ASN A 312 -21.32 -15.09 2.93
CA ASN A 312 -21.70 -14.16 1.87
C ASN A 312 -20.44 -13.47 1.34
N GLU A 313 -20.12 -13.67 0.06
CA GLU A 313 -18.88 -13.16 -0.52
C GLU A 313 -18.83 -11.62 -0.60
N LEU A 314 -19.95 -10.93 -0.36
CA LEU A 314 -20.05 -9.48 -0.29
C LEU A 314 -20.31 -8.96 1.13
N ALA A 315 -20.11 -9.80 2.16
CA ALA A 315 -20.13 -9.35 3.55
C ALA A 315 -19.11 -8.22 3.79
N ASP A 316 -19.32 -7.44 4.86
CA ASP A 316 -18.38 -6.41 5.26
C ASP A 316 -17.00 -7.00 5.57
N THR A 317 -15.96 -6.16 5.43
CA THR A 317 -14.55 -6.57 5.53
C THR A 317 -14.24 -7.29 6.85
N ALA A 318 -14.81 -6.85 7.98
CA ALA A 318 -14.52 -7.46 9.27
C ALA A 318 -15.13 -8.86 9.36
N SER A 319 -16.41 -8.99 9.03
CA SER A 319 -17.12 -10.28 9.03
C SER A 319 -16.50 -11.27 8.04
N LEU A 320 -16.16 -10.81 6.82
CA LEU A 320 -15.57 -11.65 5.79
C LEU A 320 -14.16 -12.14 6.19
N GLY A 321 -13.32 -11.24 6.71
CA GLY A 321 -11.97 -11.60 7.18
C GLY A 321 -12.01 -12.60 8.34
N ALA A 322 -12.92 -12.40 9.29
CA ALA A 322 -13.12 -13.34 10.40
C ALA A 322 -13.60 -14.71 9.91
N ALA A 323 -14.53 -14.75 8.95
CA ALA A 323 -15.03 -16.00 8.38
C ALA A 323 -13.92 -16.79 7.66
N ILE A 324 -13.08 -16.13 6.86
CA ILE A 324 -11.95 -16.79 6.17
C ILE A 324 -10.93 -17.31 7.18
N LYS A 325 -10.58 -16.50 8.19
CA LYS A 325 -9.63 -16.90 9.23
C LYS A 325 -10.11 -18.11 10.05
N ALA A 326 -11.43 -18.29 10.19
CA ALA A 326 -12.02 -19.42 10.90
C ALA A 326 -11.99 -20.74 10.11
N GLN A 327 -11.66 -20.70 8.81
CA GLN A 327 -11.55 -21.91 7.98
C GLN A 327 -10.26 -22.69 8.29
N THR A 328 -10.22 -23.96 7.87
CA THR A 328 -9.01 -24.79 7.90
C THR A 328 -7.84 -24.04 7.28
N ASN A 329 -6.71 -23.99 7.99
CA ASN A 329 -5.49 -23.24 7.62
C ASN A 329 -5.67 -21.70 7.43
N GLY A 330 -6.83 -21.15 7.78
CA GLY A 330 -7.10 -19.71 7.76
C GLY A 330 -7.13 -19.10 6.36
N HIS A 331 -7.48 -19.89 5.34
CA HIS A 331 -7.56 -19.48 3.94
C HIS A 331 -8.82 -20.05 3.25
N ALA A 332 -9.04 -19.63 2.01
CA ALA A 332 -10.14 -20.10 1.17
C ALA A 332 -9.73 -20.10 -0.31
N TYR A 333 -10.61 -20.57 -1.18
CA TYR A 333 -10.46 -20.49 -2.63
C TYR A 333 -11.55 -19.62 -3.21
N LEU A 334 -11.17 -18.65 -4.04
CA LEU A 334 -12.08 -18.07 -5.02
C LEU A 334 -12.36 -19.12 -6.09
N VAL A 335 -13.62 -19.30 -6.50
CA VAL A 335 -14.01 -20.16 -7.63
C VAL A 335 -14.94 -19.41 -8.56
N PHE A 336 -14.63 -19.40 -9.85
CA PHE A 336 -15.34 -18.65 -10.89
C PHE A 336 -15.07 -19.23 -12.28
N ASP A 337 -15.61 -18.61 -13.33
CA ASP A 337 -15.54 -19.11 -14.70
C ASP A 337 -15.18 -18.00 -15.71
N GLN A 338 -15.17 -18.34 -16.99
CA GLN A 338 -14.81 -17.41 -18.06
C GLN A 338 -15.80 -16.23 -18.16
N THR A 339 -17.07 -16.40 -17.77
CA THR A 339 -18.04 -15.28 -17.74
C THR A 339 -17.58 -14.20 -16.78
N SER A 340 -17.07 -14.58 -15.61
CA SER A 340 -16.49 -13.63 -14.65
C SER A 340 -15.22 -12.95 -15.17
N VAL A 341 -14.37 -13.68 -15.89
CA VAL A 341 -13.13 -13.10 -16.47
C VAL A 341 -13.45 -12.10 -17.57
N ASP A 342 -14.42 -12.40 -18.42
CA ASP A 342 -14.85 -11.53 -19.53
C ASP A 342 -15.54 -10.24 -19.03
N ASN A 343 -16.00 -10.21 -17.77
CA ASN A 343 -16.79 -9.09 -17.23
C ASN A 343 -15.96 -7.83 -16.92
N ALA A 344 -14.64 -7.95 -16.72
CA ALA A 344 -13.79 -6.81 -16.40
C ALA A 344 -12.34 -7.00 -16.87
N ALA A 345 -11.75 -5.95 -17.47
CA ALA A 345 -10.36 -5.97 -17.95
C ALA A 345 -9.34 -6.35 -16.86
N LEU A 346 -9.58 -5.94 -15.61
CA LEU A 346 -8.72 -6.29 -14.48
C LEU A 346 -8.70 -7.80 -14.17
N MET A 347 -9.79 -8.52 -14.46
CA MET A 347 -9.82 -9.99 -14.31
C MET A 347 -8.88 -10.66 -15.32
N GLN A 348 -8.86 -10.17 -16.55
CA GLN A 348 -7.91 -10.62 -17.56
C GLN A 348 -6.47 -10.34 -17.14
N GLU A 349 -6.21 -9.16 -16.56
CA GLU A 349 -4.88 -8.83 -16.04
C GLU A 349 -4.42 -9.79 -14.92
N TYR A 350 -5.30 -10.12 -13.97
CA TYR A 350 -4.99 -11.11 -12.93
C TYR A 350 -4.70 -12.50 -13.50
N LYS A 351 -5.45 -12.91 -14.52
CA LYS A 351 -5.20 -14.16 -15.27
C LYS A 351 -3.81 -14.14 -15.93
N ASP A 352 -3.51 -13.08 -16.67
CA ASP A 352 -2.23 -12.95 -17.41
C ASP A 352 -1.02 -12.87 -16.47
N ARG A 353 -1.21 -12.34 -15.26
CA ARG A 353 -0.21 -12.34 -14.18
C ARG A 353 -0.05 -13.70 -13.48
N GLY A 354 -0.86 -14.69 -13.81
CA GLY A 354 -0.79 -16.05 -13.27
C GLY A 354 -1.38 -16.20 -11.87
N TYR A 355 -2.27 -15.30 -11.44
CA TYR A 355 -2.92 -15.40 -10.11
C TYR A 355 -4.04 -16.44 -10.05
N PHE A 356 -4.43 -16.98 -11.21
CA PHE A 356 -5.52 -17.94 -11.35
C PHE A 356 -5.00 -19.30 -11.81
N ILE A 357 -5.51 -20.35 -11.16
CA ILE A 357 -5.40 -21.74 -11.60
C ILE A 357 -6.56 -22.00 -12.56
N GLU A 358 -6.24 -22.38 -13.80
CA GLU A 358 -7.22 -22.61 -14.88
C GLU A 358 -7.46 -24.12 -15.11
N ALA A 359 -8.69 -24.53 -15.39
CA ALA A 359 -9.06 -25.90 -15.78
C ALA A 359 -10.28 -25.91 -16.72
N ASN A 360 -10.47 -26.97 -17.51
CA ASN A 360 -11.61 -27.04 -18.44
C ASN A 360 -12.86 -27.66 -17.83
N THR A 361 -12.72 -28.38 -16.70
CA THR A 361 -13.84 -28.92 -15.93
C THR A 361 -13.67 -28.64 -14.43
N ILE A 362 -14.75 -28.77 -13.66
CA ILE A 362 -14.73 -28.60 -12.21
C ILE A 362 -13.89 -29.69 -11.53
N GLU A 363 -13.91 -30.92 -12.06
CA GLU A 363 -13.13 -32.03 -11.54
C GLU A 363 -11.63 -31.80 -11.75
N GLU A 364 -11.23 -31.32 -12.93
CA GLU A 364 -9.85 -30.91 -13.19
C GLU A 364 -9.43 -29.75 -12.29
N LEU A 365 -10.32 -28.77 -12.06
CA LEU A 365 -10.05 -27.65 -11.16
C LEU A 365 -9.80 -28.16 -9.74
N ALA A 366 -10.73 -28.94 -9.20
CA ALA A 366 -10.66 -29.52 -7.86
C ALA A 366 -9.36 -30.30 -7.66
N ALA A 367 -8.95 -31.11 -8.63
CA ALA A 367 -7.68 -31.83 -8.57
C ALA A 367 -6.46 -30.89 -8.50
N LYS A 368 -6.46 -29.77 -9.26
CA LYS A 368 -5.36 -28.79 -9.25
C LYS A 368 -5.26 -28.00 -7.94
N ILE A 369 -6.39 -27.76 -7.26
CA ILE A 369 -6.43 -27.07 -5.96
C ILE A 369 -6.53 -28.01 -4.76
N ASN A 370 -6.42 -29.33 -5.01
CA ASN A 370 -6.45 -30.39 -4.00
C ASN A 370 -7.74 -30.41 -3.14
N LEU A 371 -8.88 -30.17 -3.77
CA LEU A 371 -10.22 -30.27 -3.17
C LEU A 371 -10.97 -31.52 -3.64
N ASP A 372 -11.96 -31.97 -2.87
CA ASP A 372 -12.84 -33.07 -3.28
C ASP A 372 -13.73 -32.65 -4.47
N ALA A 373 -13.55 -33.30 -5.61
CA ALA A 373 -14.26 -32.98 -6.85
C ALA A 373 -15.78 -33.13 -6.72
N SER A 374 -16.25 -34.20 -6.05
CA SER A 374 -17.68 -34.45 -5.90
C SER A 374 -18.36 -33.37 -5.06
N THR A 375 -17.70 -32.90 -4.01
CA THR A 375 -18.21 -31.87 -3.12
C THR A 375 -18.19 -30.50 -3.80
N LEU A 376 -17.09 -30.17 -4.50
CA LEU A 376 -17.01 -28.91 -5.25
C LEU A 376 -18.09 -28.82 -6.33
N THR A 377 -18.29 -29.88 -7.13
CA THR A 377 -19.35 -29.92 -8.14
C THR A 377 -20.73 -29.70 -7.52
N LYS A 378 -21.03 -30.37 -6.40
CA LYS A 378 -22.31 -30.19 -5.69
C LYS A 378 -22.49 -28.77 -5.14
N THR A 379 -21.43 -28.16 -4.62
CA THR A 379 -21.44 -26.77 -4.16
C THR A 379 -21.78 -25.82 -5.31
N ILE A 380 -21.17 -26.01 -6.48
CA ILE A 380 -21.44 -25.19 -7.67
C ILE A 380 -22.86 -25.41 -8.18
N GLU A 381 -23.34 -26.65 -8.28
CA GLU A 381 -24.73 -26.96 -8.67
C GLU A 381 -25.75 -26.33 -7.72
N THR A 382 -25.45 -26.31 -6.42
CA THR A 382 -26.30 -25.65 -5.41
C THR A 382 -26.34 -24.14 -5.62
N TYR A 383 -25.17 -23.51 -5.84
CA TYR A 383 -25.08 -22.09 -6.19
C TYR A 383 -25.80 -21.75 -7.50
N GLN A 384 -25.68 -22.60 -8.53
CA GLN A 384 -26.41 -22.45 -9.79
C GLN A 384 -27.92 -22.40 -9.57
N GLY A 385 -28.45 -23.25 -8.67
CA GLY A 385 -29.86 -23.21 -8.29
C GLY A 385 -30.28 -21.87 -7.66
N TYR A 386 -29.43 -21.27 -6.83
CA TYR A 386 -29.67 -19.95 -6.26
C TYR A 386 -29.58 -18.83 -7.31
N PHE A 387 -28.62 -18.92 -8.22
CA PHE A 387 -28.49 -18.02 -9.36
C PHE A 387 -29.74 -18.04 -10.24
N ASP A 388 -30.19 -19.24 -10.63
CA ASP A 388 -31.38 -19.44 -11.47
C ASP A 388 -32.67 -18.95 -10.78
N ALA A 389 -32.74 -19.05 -9.45
CA ALA A 389 -33.85 -18.52 -8.65
C ALA A 389 -33.79 -17.00 -8.40
N GLY A 390 -32.63 -16.37 -8.63
CA GLY A 390 -32.38 -14.96 -8.27
C GLY A 390 -32.33 -14.69 -6.76
N GLU A 391 -32.12 -15.72 -5.94
CA GLU A 391 -32.12 -15.63 -4.49
C GLU A 391 -31.11 -16.62 -3.88
N ASP A 392 -30.02 -16.12 -3.30
CA ASP A 392 -29.09 -16.90 -2.47
C ASP A 392 -29.68 -17.14 -1.08
N LYS A 393 -30.37 -18.28 -0.93
CA LYS A 393 -30.97 -18.68 0.36
C LYS A 393 -29.95 -19.15 1.38
N GLU A 394 -28.71 -19.41 0.96
CA GLU A 394 -27.68 -19.95 1.82
C GLU A 394 -26.99 -18.84 2.62
N PHE A 395 -26.56 -17.78 1.94
CA PHE A 395 -25.83 -16.68 2.58
C PHE A 395 -26.40 -15.28 2.27
N GLY A 396 -27.51 -15.19 1.53
CA GLY A 396 -28.18 -13.93 1.28
C GLY A 396 -27.43 -12.97 0.36
N ARG A 397 -26.52 -13.47 -0.50
CA ARG A 397 -25.90 -12.64 -1.55
C ARG A 397 -26.96 -12.12 -2.52
N LYS A 398 -26.94 -10.82 -2.78
CA LYS A 398 -27.90 -10.14 -3.68
C LYS A 398 -27.23 -9.52 -4.89
N ASP A 399 -26.02 -9.01 -4.71
CA ASP A 399 -25.28 -8.27 -5.72
C ASP A 399 -24.12 -9.09 -6.29
N SER A 400 -23.55 -8.60 -7.39
CA SER A 400 -22.41 -9.20 -8.10
C SER A 400 -22.58 -10.68 -8.45
N MET A 401 -23.81 -11.18 -8.61
CA MET A 401 -24.09 -12.52 -9.14
C MET A 401 -24.07 -12.46 -10.68
N PHE A 402 -22.89 -12.25 -11.27
CA PHE A 402 -22.73 -12.07 -12.72
C PHE A 402 -22.60 -13.39 -13.49
N SER A 403 -22.14 -14.44 -12.81
CA SER A 403 -21.89 -15.73 -13.42
C SER A 403 -22.63 -16.83 -12.69
N ARG A 404 -23.18 -17.75 -13.48
CA ARG A 404 -23.75 -19.03 -13.07
C ARG A 404 -22.65 -20.08 -12.79
N ILE A 405 -21.40 -19.83 -13.19
CA ILE A 405 -20.26 -20.75 -13.08
C ILE A 405 -20.53 -22.01 -13.91
N ASP A 406 -20.74 -21.82 -15.21
CA ASP A 406 -21.04 -22.89 -16.18
C ASP A 406 -20.36 -22.69 -17.55
N LYS A 407 -19.48 -21.68 -17.68
CA LYS A 407 -18.72 -21.38 -18.89
C LYS A 407 -17.23 -21.61 -18.68
N ALA A 408 -16.73 -22.76 -19.12
CA ALA A 408 -15.30 -23.07 -19.14
C ALA A 408 -14.48 -22.04 -19.97
N PRO A 409 -13.19 -21.83 -19.64
CA PRO A 409 -12.47 -22.43 -18.52
C PRO A 409 -12.97 -21.98 -17.15
N TYR A 410 -12.74 -22.82 -16.15
CA TYR A 410 -12.99 -22.56 -14.74
C TYR A 410 -11.70 -22.16 -14.04
N TYR A 411 -11.84 -21.30 -13.05
CA TYR A 411 -10.73 -20.66 -12.39
C TYR A 411 -10.84 -20.80 -10.88
N ALA A 412 -9.68 -20.95 -10.24
CA ALA A 412 -9.55 -20.81 -8.80
C ALA A 412 -8.35 -19.94 -8.42
N SER A 413 -8.41 -19.34 -7.23
CA SER A 413 -7.26 -18.68 -6.62
C SER A 413 -7.27 -18.93 -5.12
N LEU A 414 -6.15 -19.45 -4.58
CA LEU A 414 -5.95 -19.60 -3.15
C LEU A 414 -5.78 -18.20 -2.55
N ILE A 415 -6.62 -17.88 -1.55
CA ILE A 415 -6.62 -16.57 -0.91
C ILE A 415 -6.57 -16.65 0.60
N SER A 416 -6.00 -15.61 1.19
CA SER A 416 -6.03 -15.37 2.62
C SER A 416 -6.23 -13.88 2.91
N PRO A 417 -6.58 -13.52 4.15
CA PRO A 417 -6.40 -12.16 4.63
C PRO A 417 -4.92 -11.77 4.58
N ALA A 418 -4.65 -10.48 4.50
CA ALA A 418 -3.33 -9.90 4.57
C ALA A 418 -3.34 -8.72 5.53
N SER A 419 -2.20 -8.48 6.19
CA SER A 419 -1.96 -7.19 6.83
C SER A 419 -2.00 -6.07 5.77
N GLN A 420 -2.54 -4.91 6.12
CA GLN A 420 -2.67 -3.80 5.17
C GLN A 420 -2.37 -2.45 5.80
N THR A 421 -3.11 -2.08 6.83
CA THR A 421 -2.97 -0.77 7.48
C THR A 421 -2.85 -0.95 8.98
N THR A 422 -1.88 -0.27 9.59
CA THR A 422 -1.71 -0.17 11.04
C THR A 422 -2.17 1.22 11.46
N ASN A 423 -3.24 1.30 12.27
CA ASN A 423 -3.79 2.57 12.72
C ASN A 423 -2.99 3.15 13.90
N GLY A 424 -2.32 2.27 14.65
CA GLY A 424 -1.42 2.67 15.72
C GLY A 424 -0.08 3.19 15.23
N GLY A 425 0.49 4.09 16.01
CA GLY A 425 1.75 4.74 15.69
C GLY A 425 2.13 5.77 16.74
N VAL A 426 2.93 6.76 16.34
CA VAL A 426 3.39 7.84 17.21
C VAL A 426 2.21 8.74 17.61
N MET A 427 2.07 9.01 18.90
CA MET A 427 1.05 9.94 19.41
C MET A 427 1.32 11.36 18.89
N ILE A 428 0.28 12.05 18.45
CA ILE A 428 0.36 13.43 17.95
C ILE A 428 -0.68 14.35 18.56
N ASP A 429 -0.37 15.64 18.64
CA ASP A 429 -1.36 16.69 18.91
C ASP A 429 -2.20 17.04 17.67
N ASP A 430 -3.12 18.00 17.81
CA ASP A 430 -3.97 18.49 16.72
C ASP A 430 -3.18 19.11 15.55
N GLY A 431 -1.91 19.46 15.76
CA GLY A 431 -1.00 20.00 14.75
C GLY A 431 -0.03 18.98 14.17
N ALA A 432 -0.18 17.69 14.50
CA ALA A 432 0.75 16.62 14.09
C ALA A 432 2.15 16.68 14.71
N ARG A 433 2.34 17.38 15.84
CA ARG A 433 3.59 17.33 16.63
C ARG A 433 3.67 16.01 17.39
N ALA A 434 4.83 15.38 17.41
CA ALA A 434 5.04 14.17 18.20
C ALA A 434 4.89 14.46 19.70
N LEU A 435 4.13 13.62 20.41
CA LEU A 435 3.88 13.75 21.83
C LEU A 435 4.72 12.77 22.66
N ARG A 436 5.05 13.19 23.88
CA ARG A 436 5.57 12.32 24.96
C ARG A 436 4.40 11.72 25.75
N GLU A 437 4.72 10.80 26.66
CA GLU A 437 3.73 10.16 27.56
C GLU A 437 3.01 11.17 28.47
N ASP A 438 3.66 12.29 28.83
CA ASP A 438 3.06 13.35 29.63
C ASP A 438 2.21 14.34 28.81
N GLY A 439 2.06 14.11 27.50
CA GLY A 439 1.31 14.95 26.59
C GLY A 439 2.06 16.19 26.10
N THR A 440 3.32 16.40 26.50
CA THR A 440 4.15 17.49 25.95
C THR A 440 4.65 17.15 24.55
N SER A 441 4.75 18.15 23.68
CA SER A 441 5.30 17.97 22.33
C SER A 441 6.82 17.88 22.34
N ILE A 442 7.40 17.10 21.43
CA ILE A 442 8.84 17.08 21.14
C ILE A 442 9.15 18.22 20.14
N PRO A 443 9.87 19.28 20.54
CA PRO A 443 10.12 20.41 19.65
C PRO A 443 10.83 19.98 18.36
N GLY A 444 10.32 20.45 17.21
CA GLY A 444 10.92 20.17 15.90
C GLY A 444 10.60 18.80 15.32
N LEU A 445 9.82 17.95 15.99
CA LEU A 445 9.43 16.63 15.49
C LEU A 445 7.93 16.56 15.15
N TYR A 446 7.63 16.23 13.90
CA TYR A 446 6.26 16.10 13.38
C TYR A 446 6.08 14.76 12.70
N ILE A 447 4.84 14.26 12.68
CA ILE A 447 4.53 12.93 12.14
C ILE A 447 3.46 13.03 11.05
N GLY A 448 3.73 12.38 9.92
CA GLY A 448 2.88 12.35 8.73
C GLY A 448 2.31 10.95 8.46
N GLY A 449 1.05 10.89 8.05
CA GLY A 449 0.41 9.67 7.55
C GLY A 449 0.36 8.53 8.58
N GLU A 450 0.52 7.29 8.12
CA GLU A 450 0.40 6.06 8.91
C GLU A 450 1.54 5.85 9.92
N THR A 451 2.53 6.75 9.98
CA THR A 451 3.50 6.76 11.08
C THR A 451 2.87 7.33 12.37
N ALA A 452 1.83 8.14 12.25
CA ALA A 452 1.07 8.68 13.38
C ALA A 452 0.02 7.66 13.86
N ASN A 453 -0.31 7.73 15.14
CA ASN A 453 -1.54 7.12 15.66
C ASN A 453 -2.75 7.86 15.08
N GLN A 454 -3.33 7.30 14.03
CA GLN A 454 -4.38 7.92 13.25
C GLN A 454 -5.29 6.87 12.62
N GLU A 455 -6.58 6.98 12.91
CA GLU A 455 -7.60 6.17 12.24
C GLU A 455 -8.14 6.90 11.01
N GLY A 456 -8.49 6.15 9.97
CA GLY A 456 -9.20 6.67 8.81
C GLY A 456 -8.81 5.97 7.50
N PRO A 457 -9.41 6.36 6.37
CA PRO A 457 -9.03 5.81 5.07
C PRO A 457 -7.57 6.15 4.72
N GLY A 458 -6.79 5.15 4.32
CA GLY A 458 -5.33 5.27 4.22
C GLY A 458 -4.79 6.44 3.38
N LEU A 459 -5.34 6.67 2.17
CA LEU A 459 -4.91 7.82 1.35
C LEU A 459 -5.33 9.18 1.95
N THR A 460 -6.48 9.22 2.63
CA THR A 460 -6.94 10.40 3.36
C THR A 460 -6.01 10.73 4.52
N VAL A 461 -5.63 9.71 5.30
CA VAL A 461 -4.62 9.82 6.36
C VAL A 461 -3.28 10.31 5.79
N ALA A 462 -2.81 9.68 4.72
CA ALA A 462 -1.51 10.01 4.12
C ALA A 462 -1.43 11.49 3.72
N PHE A 463 -2.34 11.97 2.87
CA PHE A 463 -2.24 13.33 2.34
C PHE A 463 -2.60 14.38 3.39
N ASN A 464 -3.66 14.18 4.18
CA ASN A 464 -4.12 15.19 5.12
C ASN A 464 -3.09 15.40 6.25
N ILE A 465 -2.61 14.32 6.86
CA ILE A 465 -1.67 14.42 7.98
C ILE A 465 -0.28 14.83 7.48
N GLY A 466 0.14 14.41 6.28
CA GLY A 466 1.36 14.93 5.66
C GLY A 466 1.33 16.45 5.46
N ARG A 467 0.24 16.98 4.88
CA ARG A 467 0.06 18.43 4.72
C ARG A 467 -0.04 19.15 6.06
N LEU A 468 -0.76 18.58 7.03
CA LEU A 468 -0.87 19.15 8.38
C LEU A 468 0.50 19.31 9.04
N ALA A 469 1.33 18.25 9.03
CA ALA A 469 2.66 18.28 9.61
C ALA A 469 3.53 19.39 8.99
N ALA A 470 3.48 19.56 7.67
CA ALA A 470 4.21 20.63 6.98
C ALA A 470 3.69 22.03 7.34
N LYS A 471 2.37 22.25 7.32
CA LYS A 471 1.75 23.52 7.71
C LYS A 471 2.12 23.91 9.14
N THR A 472 2.09 22.96 10.06
CA THR A 472 2.46 23.19 11.46
C THR A 472 3.95 23.46 11.61
N ALA A 473 4.82 22.70 10.95
CA ALA A 473 6.26 22.93 10.99
C ALA A 473 6.62 24.36 10.52
N LEU A 474 6.04 24.80 9.40
CA LEU A 474 6.20 26.17 8.90
C LEU A 474 5.70 27.23 9.88
N ALA A 475 4.58 26.98 10.57
CA ALA A 475 4.03 27.91 11.55
C ALA A 475 4.95 28.04 12.77
N ASP A 476 5.42 26.92 13.31
CA ASP A 476 6.28 26.89 14.50
C ASP A 476 7.67 27.48 14.24
N MET A 477 8.19 27.34 13.01
CA MET A 477 9.45 27.97 12.60
C MET A 477 9.34 29.49 12.50
N LYS A 478 8.16 30.05 12.18
CA LYS A 478 7.91 31.50 12.12
C LYS A 478 7.72 32.16 13.49
N LEU A 479 7.46 31.37 14.54
CA LEU A 479 7.27 31.86 15.91
C LEU A 479 8.59 32.00 16.69
N LYS A 480 9.71 31.62 16.08
CA LYS A 480 11.08 31.76 16.62
C LYS A 480 11.76 32.95 15.96
#